data_AF-A0A8I3AHK3-F1
#
_entry.id   AF-A0A8I3AHK3-F1
#
_cell.length_a   1.000
_cell.length_b   1.000
_cell.length_c   1.000
_cell.angle_alpha   90.00
_cell.angle_beta   90.00
_cell.angle_gamma   90.00
#
_symmetry.space_group_name_H-M   'P 1'
#
loop_
_entity.id
_entity.type
_entity.pdbx_description
1 polymer ?
#
loop_
_entity_poly.entity_id
_entity_poly.type
_entity_poly.pdbx_seq_one_letter_code
_entity_poly.pdbx_strand_id
1 'polypeptide(L)'
;MVLLKLHACVAATLVALTEALLVSRAATLPASIQLIRQAPAGDEIQLQIALKHQNIHKLESKLRSVSDPSSSHYGQYLSKDEVNALFAPSNHSRTAVESWLKDAGITAVSSRGPLVDFVTTVAKANELLGADFAWFDVEGHKKLRTTEYSTPDTLTAHIDLVAPTTFFGRTKSHRMIPDDETSELDSRQARNTTTCLSVITPDCLEEAYNYGSYKADPAAGSRVAFASFLNQSARQEDLTQYLNTFKLPPRNFTTP
;
A
#
# COMPACT_ATOMS: atom_id res chain seq x y z
N MET A 1 -0.26 49.06 -61.71
CA MET A 1 0.29 48.97 -60.34
C MET A 1 -0.84 48.72 -59.36
N VAL A 2 -1.16 47.46 -59.09
CA VAL A 2 -2.13 47.05 -58.06
C VAL A 2 -1.36 46.21 -57.06
N LEU A 3 -1.14 46.73 -55.85
CA LEU A 3 -0.42 46.07 -54.77
C LEU A 3 -1.34 45.09 -54.05
N LEU A 4 -1.04 43.80 -54.16
CA LEU A 4 -1.68 42.72 -53.42
C LEU A 4 -1.04 42.64 -52.02
N LYS A 5 -1.80 42.99 -50.97
CA LYS A 5 -1.35 42.85 -49.58
C LYS A 5 -1.64 41.43 -49.07
N LEU A 6 -0.62 40.58 -49.03
CA LEU A 6 -0.64 39.33 -48.25
C LEU A 6 -0.77 39.68 -46.76
N HIS A 7 -1.83 39.19 -46.11
CA HIS A 7 -1.92 39.16 -44.66
C HIS A 7 -1.49 37.77 -44.18
N ALA A 8 -0.32 37.68 -43.55
CA ALA A 8 0.13 36.49 -42.86
C ALA A 8 -0.66 36.36 -41.54
N CYS A 9 -1.48 35.32 -41.45
CA CYS A 9 -2.18 34.97 -40.21
C CYS A 9 -1.22 34.13 -39.36
N VAL A 10 -0.60 34.75 -38.35
CA VAL A 10 0.21 34.02 -37.36
C VAL A 10 -0.74 33.38 -36.36
N ALA A 11 -0.96 32.07 -36.51
CA ALA A 11 -1.67 31.29 -35.50
C ALA A 11 -0.77 31.16 -34.26
N ALA A 12 -1.03 31.97 -33.24
CA ALA A 12 -0.43 31.79 -31.92
C ALA A 12 -1.07 30.57 -31.28
N THR A 13 -0.35 29.44 -31.29
CA THR A 13 -0.66 28.31 -30.41
C THR A 13 -0.49 28.77 -28.97
N LEU A 14 -1.60 28.97 -28.26
CA LEU A 14 -1.62 29.07 -26.81
C LEU A 14 -1.11 27.75 -26.24
N VAL A 15 0.19 27.70 -25.90
CA VAL A 15 0.69 26.68 -24.99
C VAL A 15 0.14 27.06 -23.63
N ALA A 16 -0.91 26.35 -23.19
CA ALA A 16 -1.36 26.46 -21.81
C ALA A 16 -0.18 26.04 -20.93
N LEU A 17 0.41 27.00 -20.22
CA LEU A 17 1.35 26.73 -19.14
C LEU A 17 0.54 26.00 -18.06
N THR A 18 0.54 24.68 -18.10
CA THR A 18 0.09 23.87 -16.97
C THR A 18 1.17 23.97 -15.91
N GLU A 19 0.95 24.86 -14.94
CA GLU A 19 1.75 24.90 -13.72
C GLU A 19 1.66 23.52 -13.03
N ALA A 20 2.81 23.02 -12.61
CA ALA A 20 2.96 21.69 -12.01
C ALA A 20 3.45 21.86 -10.57
N LEU A 21 2.67 21.34 -9.62
CA LEU A 21 3.02 21.36 -8.21
C LEU A 21 3.76 20.08 -7.82
N LEU A 22 4.91 20.23 -7.15
CA LEU A 22 5.61 19.12 -6.52
C LEU A 22 4.69 18.47 -5.47
N VAL A 23 4.32 17.22 -5.69
CA VAL A 23 3.44 16.48 -4.76
C VAL A 23 4.27 15.80 -3.68
N SER A 24 5.41 15.21 -4.06
CA SER A 24 6.25 14.49 -3.12
C SER A 24 7.69 14.43 -3.60
N ARG A 25 8.60 14.50 -2.62
CA ARG A 25 10.04 14.26 -2.79
C ARG A 25 10.46 13.22 -1.76
N ALA A 26 11.23 12.24 -2.19
CA ALA A 26 11.85 11.25 -1.31
C ALA A 26 12.75 11.97 -0.30
N ALA A 27 12.75 11.50 0.94
CA ALA A 27 13.80 11.86 1.87
C ALA A 27 15.17 11.42 1.31
N THR A 28 16.26 11.97 1.87
CA THR A 28 17.62 11.57 1.50
C THR A 28 17.76 10.06 1.52
N LEU A 29 18.12 9.48 0.38
CA LEU A 29 18.22 8.04 0.24
C LEU A 29 19.37 7.51 1.10
N PRO A 30 19.14 6.51 1.98
CA PRO A 30 20.22 5.88 2.73
C PRO A 30 21.14 5.08 1.79
N ALA A 31 22.37 4.81 2.23
CA ALA A 31 23.37 4.05 1.44
C ALA A 31 22.92 2.63 1.02
N SER A 32 21.91 2.08 1.71
CA SER A 32 21.27 0.81 1.36
C SER A 32 20.35 0.87 0.14
N ILE A 33 20.15 2.06 -0.43
CA ILE A 33 19.40 2.29 -1.67
C ILE A 33 20.37 2.82 -2.71
N GLN A 34 20.54 2.08 -3.80
CA GLN A 34 21.50 2.41 -4.84
C GLN A 34 20.80 2.54 -6.20
N LEU A 35 21.10 3.60 -6.94
CA LEU A 35 20.67 3.72 -8.32
C LEU A 35 21.40 2.66 -9.14
N ILE A 36 20.66 1.80 -9.84
CA ILE A 36 21.22 0.80 -10.76
C ILE A 36 21.40 1.44 -12.14
N ARG A 37 20.29 1.94 -12.70
CA ARG A 37 20.25 2.57 -14.03
C ARG A 37 18.93 3.30 -14.25
N GLN A 38 18.91 4.21 -15.22
CA GLN A 38 17.68 4.78 -15.74
C GLN A 38 16.75 3.71 -16.34
N ALA A 39 15.45 3.88 -16.15
CA ALA A 39 14.50 2.94 -16.72
C ALA A 39 14.31 3.22 -18.22
N PRO A 40 14.36 2.18 -19.09
CA PRO A 40 14.05 2.33 -20.51
C PRO A 40 12.69 2.99 -20.73
N ALA A 41 12.65 3.94 -21.66
CA ALA A 41 11.44 4.72 -22.00
C ALA A 41 10.21 3.86 -22.33
N GLY A 42 10.42 2.69 -22.95
CA GLY A 42 9.37 1.77 -23.36
C GLY A 42 8.98 0.72 -22.33
N ASP A 43 9.65 0.64 -21.18
CA ASP A 43 9.24 -0.28 -20.10
C ASP A 43 7.85 0.13 -19.61
N GLU A 44 6.99 -0.85 -19.32
CA GLU A 44 5.67 -0.60 -18.72
C GLU A 44 5.79 -0.37 -17.22
N ILE A 45 4.95 0.52 -16.70
CA ILE A 45 4.80 0.79 -15.28
C ILE A 45 3.31 0.85 -14.93
N GLN A 46 2.95 0.14 -13.87
CA GLN A 46 1.63 0.24 -13.23
C GLN A 46 1.72 1.23 -12.07
N LEU A 47 0.84 2.22 -12.10
CA LEU A 47 0.74 3.27 -11.10
C LEU A 47 -0.69 3.32 -10.54
N GLN A 48 -0.82 3.85 -9.35
CA GLN A 48 -2.06 4.02 -8.63
C GLN A 48 -2.12 5.43 -8.07
N ILE A 49 -3.25 6.08 -8.28
CA ILE A 49 -3.57 7.40 -7.76
C ILE A 49 -4.55 7.22 -6.61
N ALA A 50 -4.13 7.57 -5.40
CA ALA A 50 -5.03 7.73 -4.27
C ALA A 50 -5.73 9.09 -4.37
N LEU A 51 -7.05 9.06 -4.48
CA LEU A 51 -7.87 10.26 -4.55
C LEU A 51 -8.05 10.87 -3.15
N LYS A 52 -8.18 12.20 -3.14
CA LYS A 52 -8.40 12.98 -1.92
C LYS A 52 -9.70 12.61 -1.22
N HIS A 53 -9.56 12.15 0.01
CA HIS A 53 -10.69 11.85 0.89
C HIS A 53 -11.38 13.14 1.36
N GLN A 54 -12.70 13.09 1.48
CA GLN A 54 -13.49 14.20 1.99
C GLN A 54 -13.47 14.22 3.51
N ASN A 55 -13.72 15.39 4.12
CA ASN A 55 -13.90 15.52 5.57
C ASN A 55 -12.75 14.99 6.43
N ILE A 56 -11.52 14.87 5.90
CA ILE A 56 -10.41 14.23 6.64
C ILE A 56 -10.07 14.95 7.96
N HIS A 57 -10.32 16.26 8.03
CA HIS A 57 -10.21 17.07 9.25
C HIS A 57 -11.12 16.58 10.41
N LYS A 58 -12.18 15.81 10.12
CA LYS A 58 -13.08 15.22 11.13
C LYS A 58 -12.61 13.85 11.59
N LEU A 59 -11.69 13.19 10.86
CA LEU A 59 -11.33 11.79 11.07
C LEU A 59 -10.82 11.54 12.49
N GLU A 60 -9.85 12.34 12.96
CA GLU A 60 -9.25 12.19 14.29
C GLU A 60 -10.31 12.34 15.39
N SER A 61 -11.14 13.39 15.32
CA SER A 61 -12.19 13.63 16.31
C SER A 61 -13.20 12.48 16.38
N LYS A 62 -13.60 11.93 15.22
CA LYS A 62 -14.54 10.81 15.14
C LYS A 62 -13.90 9.53 15.66
N LEU A 63 -12.65 9.23 15.28
CA LEU A 63 -11.90 8.07 15.77
C LEU A 63 -11.75 8.11 17.29
N ARG A 64 -11.38 9.28 17.84
CA ARG A 64 -11.27 9.46 19.29
C ARG A 64 -12.61 9.25 19.99
N SER A 65 -13.69 9.82 19.45
CA SER A 65 -15.04 9.67 20.02
C SER A 65 -15.47 8.21 20.16
N VAL A 66 -15.13 7.33 19.22
CA VAL A 66 -15.52 5.91 19.26
C VAL A 66 -14.50 5.02 19.97
N SER A 67 -13.28 5.50 20.21
CA SER A 67 -12.17 4.70 20.77
C SER A 67 -11.79 5.08 22.20
N ASP A 68 -12.20 6.25 22.70
CA ASP A 68 -11.94 6.69 24.07
C ASP A 68 -12.93 6.02 25.05
N PRO A 69 -12.47 5.21 26.02
CA PRO A 69 -13.35 4.53 26.99
C PRO A 69 -14.20 5.46 27.85
N SER A 70 -13.83 6.74 27.97
CA SER A 70 -14.60 7.75 28.70
C SER A 70 -15.70 8.41 27.85
N SER A 71 -15.70 8.18 26.54
CA SER A 71 -16.69 8.72 25.62
C SER A 71 -18.01 7.96 25.69
N SER A 72 -19.12 8.68 25.60
CA SER A 72 -20.47 8.08 25.45
C SER A 72 -20.65 7.27 24.15
N HIS A 73 -19.75 7.44 23.18
CA HIS A 73 -19.76 6.72 21.91
C HIS A 73 -18.73 5.59 21.84
N TYR A 74 -18.07 5.26 22.96
CA TYR A 74 -17.08 4.19 23.00
C TYR A 74 -17.63 2.86 22.45
N GLY A 75 -16.87 2.22 21.57
CA GLY A 75 -17.24 0.96 20.93
C GLY A 75 -18.28 1.08 19.81
N GLN A 76 -18.84 2.26 19.57
CA GLN A 76 -19.79 2.51 18.48
C GLN A 76 -19.05 2.83 17.18
N TYR A 77 -18.25 1.86 16.70
CA TYR A 77 -17.51 2.00 15.45
C TYR A 77 -18.45 2.10 14.24
N LEU A 78 -17.98 2.81 13.22
CA LEU A 78 -18.70 2.99 11.97
C LEU A 78 -18.60 1.73 11.12
N SER A 79 -19.69 1.40 10.44
CA SER A 79 -19.68 0.45 9.33
C SER A 79 -18.86 0.99 8.15
N LYS A 80 -18.46 0.08 7.25
CA LYS A 80 -17.75 0.45 6.01
C LYS A 80 -18.54 1.48 5.19
N ASP A 81 -19.85 1.35 5.11
CA ASP A 81 -20.70 2.25 4.34
C ASP A 81 -20.80 3.63 4.99
N GLU A 82 -20.87 3.71 6.31
CA GLU A 82 -20.81 4.99 7.04
C GLU A 82 -19.46 5.69 6.86
N VAL A 83 -18.35 4.94 6.92
CA VAL A 83 -17.01 5.47 6.62
C VAL A 83 -16.97 6.02 5.19
N ASN A 84 -17.46 5.27 4.21
CA ASN A 84 -17.49 5.71 2.81
C ASN A 84 -18.38 6.95 2.63
N ALA A 85 -19.55 6.99 3.25
CA ALA A 85 -20.47 8.13 3.17
C ALA A 85 -19.85 9.43 3.70
N LEU A 86 -18.97 9.34 4.70
CA LEU A 86 -18.31 10.49 5.32
C LEU A 86 -17.02 10.90 4.61
N PHE A 87 -16.19 9.92 4.24
CA PHE A 87 -14.79 10.18 3.88
C PHE A 87 -14.44 9.85 2.43
N ALA A 88 -15.28 9.12 1.68
CA ALA A 88 -14.94 8.74 0.31
C ALA A 88 -14.63 9.98 -0.55
N PRO A 89 -13.71 9.86 -1.53
CA PRO A 89 -13.46 10.92 -2.50
C PRO A 89 -14.72 11.33 -3.25
N SER A 90 -14.79 12.59 -3.67
CA SER A 90 -15.92 13.06 -4.47
C SER A 90 -15.93 12.42 -5.87
N ASN A 91 -17.12 12.23 -6.46
CA ASN A 91 -17.22 11.80 -7.86
C ASN A 91 -16.51 12.78 -8.81
N HIS A 92 -16.55 14.07 -8.49
CA HIS A 92 -15.83 15.10 -9.24
C HIS A 92 -14.31 14.84 -9.24
N SER A 93 -13.70 14.52 -8.09
CA SER A 93 -12.28 14.18 -8.01
C SER A 93 -11.92 12.98 -8.89
N ARG A 94 -12.78 11.95 -8.90
CA ARG A 94 -12.59 10.78 -9.76
C ARG A 94 -12.64 11.17 -11.25
N THR A 95 -13.70 11.86 -11.66
CA THR A 95 -13.87 12.26 -13.06
C THR A 95 -12.75 13.17 -13.54
N ALA A 96 -12.26 14.09 -12.69
CA ALA A 96 -11.13 14.95 -13.01
C ALA A 96 -9.85 14.14 -13.30
N VAL A 97 -9.52 13.18 -12.43
CA VAL A 97 -8.33 12.32 -12.59
C VAL A 97 -8.47 11.37 -13.78
N GLU A 98 -9.61 10.72 -13.96
CA GLU A 98 -9.84 9.81 -15.10
C GLU A 98 -9.81 10.56 -16.44
N SER A 99 -10.37 11.77 -16.49
CA SER A 99 -10.33 12.61 -17.69
C SER A 99 -8.91 13.06 -18.00
N TRP A 100 -8.14 13.50 -16.99
CA TRP A 100 -6.74 13.86 -17.16
C TRP A 100 -5.89 12.71 -17.70
N LEU A 101 -6.05 11.50 -17.17
CA LEU A 101 -5.34 10.32 -17.67
C LEU A 101 -5.72 10.01 -19.13
N LYS A 102 -7.02 10.10 -19.45
CA LYS A 102 -7.51 9.88 -20.81
C LYS A 102 -6.97 10.92 -21.80
N ASP A 103 -6.96 12.19 -21.41
CA ASP A 103 -6.45 13.29 -22.23
C ASP A 103 -4.93 13.17 -22.47
N ALA A 104 -4.20 12.57 -21.53
CA ALA A 104 -2.80 12.20 -21.70
C ALA A 104 -2.58 10.94 -22.58
N GLY A 105 -3.66 10.34 -23.09
CA GLY A 105 -3.63 9.16 -23.97
C GLY A 105 -3.55 7.81 -23.23
N ILE A 106 -3.80 7.78 -21.93
CA ILE A 106 -3.75 6.55 -21.12
C ILE A 106 -5.12 5.87 -21.16
N THR A 107 -5.17 4.66 -21.70
CA THR A 107 -6.42 3.91 -21.92
C THR A 107 -6.62 2.77 -20.92
N ALA A 108 -5.53 2.20 -20.40
CA ALA A 108 -5.55 1.15 -19.39
C ALA A 108 -5.76 1.76 -18.00
N VAL A 109 -6.99 2.22 -17.72
CA VAL A 109 -7.40 2.84 -16.45
C VAL A 109 -8.51 2.03 -15.81
N SER A 110 -8.42 1.80 -14.50
CA SER A 110 -9.48 1.17 -13.71
C SER A 110 -9.60 1.82 -12.34
N SER A 111 -10.80 1.78 -11.77
CA SER A 111 -11.12 2.46 -10.51
C SER A 111 -11.60 1.44 -9.47
N ARG A 112 -11.05 1.48 -8.25
CA ARG A 112 -11.51 0.69 -7.09
C ARG A 112 -11.48 1.51 -5.81
N GLY A 113 -12.66 1.72 -5.21
CA GLY A 113 -12.75 2.52 -3.99
C GLY A 113 -12.10 3.90 -4.20
N PRO A 114 -11.21 4.37 -3.32
CA PRO A 114 -10.55 5.67 -3.48
C PRO A 114 -9.36 5.65 -4.46
N LEU A 115 -9.12 4.55 -5.17
CA LEU A 115 -7.93 4.33 -5.99
C LEU A 115 -8.29 4.35 -7.48
N VAL A 116 -7.44 4.99 -8.28
CA VAL A 116 -7.44 4.91 -9.74
C VAL A 116 -6.13 4.24 -10.17
N ASP A 117 -6.22 3.01 -10.64
CA ASP A 117 -5.11 2.21 -11.15
C ASP A 117 -4.94 2.48 -12.65
N PHE A 118 -3.70 2.67 -13.12
CA PHE A 118 -3.42 2.83 -14.54
C PHE A 118 -2.08 2.23 -14.96
N VAL A 119 -1.97 1.83 -16.23
CA VAL A 119 -0.75 1.30 -16.84
C VAL A 119 -0.31 2.21 -17.98
N THR A 120 0.98 2.51 -18.03
CA THR A 120 1.58 3.33 -19.10
C THR A 120 3.05 3.00 -19.27
N THR A 121 3.75 3.66 -20.19
CA THR A 121 5.20 3.54 -20.35
C THR A 121 5.96 4.46 -19.38
N VAL A 122 7.19 4.12 -19.04
CA VAL A 122 8.09 4.98 -18.24
C VAL A 122 8.19 6.38 -18.83
N ALA A 123 8.33 6.51 -20.15
CA ALA A 123 8.40 7.82 -20.80
C ALA A 123 7.14 8.66 -20.55
N LYS A 124 5.96 8.06 -20.72
CA LYS A 124 4.69 8.75 -20.50
C LYS A 124 4.45 9.05 -19.02
N ALA A 125 4.87 8.17 -18.11
CA ALA A 125 4.81 8.42 -16.67
C ALA A 125 5.71 9.60 -16.25
N ASN A 126 6.94 9.66 -16.78
CA ASN A 126 7.86 10.77 -16.54
C ASN A 126 7.28 12.11 -17.06
N GLU A 127 6.69 12.11 -18.25
CA GLU A 127 6.01 13.28 -18.83
C GLU A 127 4.80 13.71 -17.99
N LEU A 128 3.92 12.75 -17.65
CA LEU A 128 2.68 13.00 -16.93
C LEU A 128 2.92 13.58 -15.52
N LEU A 129 3.97 13.10 -14.86
CA LEU A 129 4.24 13.39 -13.45
C LEU A 129 5.45 14.30 -13.23
N GLY A 130 6.11 14.81 -14.28
CA GLY A 130 7.36 15.54 -14.14
C GLY A 130 8.38 14.77 -13.29
N ALA A 131 8.53 13.48 -13.56
CA ALA A 131 9.31 12.54 -12.77
C ALA A 131 10.50 11.99 -13.57
N ASP A 132 11.42 11.32 -12.88
CA ASP A 132 12.51 10.55 -13.50
C ASP A 132 12.55 9.15 -12.87
N PHE A 133 11.83 8.21 -13.48
CA PHE A 133 11.78 6.82 -13.04
C PHE A 133 13.07 6.06 -13.39
N ALA A 134 13.67 5.46 -12.37
CA ALA A 134 14.86 4.65 -12.49
C ALA A 134 14.75 3.34 -11.70
N TRP A 135 15.60 2.38 -12.06
CA TRP A 135 15.76 1.14 -11.32
C TRP A 135 16.74 1.34 -10.17
N PHE A 136 16.28 1.05 -8.95
CA PHE A 136 17.09 1.10 -7.75
C PHE A 136 17.22 -0.29 -7.15
N ASP A 137 18.38 -0.57 -6.56
CA ASP A 137 18.56 -1.67 -5.63
C ASP A 137 18.18 -1.19 -4.24
N VAL A 138 17.26 -1.90 -3.60
CA VAL A 138 16.81 -1.63 -2.24
C VAL A 138 17.06 -2.89 -1.43
N GLU A 139 18.25 -2.97 -0.83
CA GLU A 139 18.70 -4.12 -0.04
C GLU A 139 18.61 -5.46 -0.80
N GLY A 140 19.08 -5.49 -2.05
CA GLY A 140 19.05 -6.68 -2.91
C GLY A 140 17.75 -6.84 -3.71
N HIS A 141 16.77 -5.96 -3.52
CA HIS A 141 15.52 -5.96 -4.29
C HIS A 141 15.48 -4.81 -5.29
N LYS A 142 15.40 -5.17 -6.58
CA LYS A 142 15.25 -4.22 -7.68
C LYS A 142 13.85 -3.60 -7.68
N LYS A 143 13.76 -2.27 -7.63
CA LYS A 143 12.50 -1.51 -7.62
C LYS A 143 12.55 -0.34 -8.61
N LEU A 144 11.47 -0.17 -9.37
CA LEU A 144 11.27 0.99 -10.26
C LEU A 144 10.66 2.13 -9.46
N ARG A 145 11.40 3.23 -9.27
CA ARG A 145 11.02 4.35 -8.39
C ARG A 145 11.49 5.68 -8.98
N THR A 146 11.04 6.77 -8.40
CA THR A 146 11.57 8.10 -8.68
C THR A 146 11.81 8.84 -7.36
N THR A 147 12.71 9.81 -7.34
CA THR A 147 13.00 10.58 -6.13
C THR A 147 12.04 11.74 -5.93
N GLU A 148 11.30 12.17 -6.95
CA GLU A 148 10.29 13.20 -6.85
C GLU A 148 9.28 13.11 -7.98
N TYR A 149 8.10 13.67 -7.76
CA TYR A 149 7.12 13.84 -8.81
C TYR A 149 6.17 15.01 -8.50
N SER A 150 5.53 15.47 -9.56
CA SER A 150 4.58 16.57 -9.60
C SER A 150 3.27 16.13 -10.26
N THR A 151 2.25 16.95 -10.13
CA THR A 151 0.99 16.83 -10.88
C THR A 151 0.54 18.23 -11.29
N PRO A 152 -0.32 18.36 -12.32
CA PRO A 152 -0.95 19.64 -12.63
C PRO A 152 -1.63 20.26 -11.40
N ASP A 153 -1.52 21.59 -11.26
CA ASP A 153 -2.07 22.33 -10.12
C ASP A 153 -3.57 22.09 -9.92
N THR A 154 -4.30 21.94 -11.01
CA THR A 154 -5.74 21.64 -11.03
C THR A 154 -6.10 20.31 -10.36
N LEU A 155 -5.15 19.37 -10.26
CA LEU A 155 -5.37 18.05 -9.66
C LEU A 155 -4.95 17.97 -8.18
N THR A 156 -4.32 19.00 -7.65
CA THR A 156 -3.84 19.02 -6.26
C THR A 156 -4.98 18.94 -5.24
N ALA A 157 -6.19 19.35 -5.62
CA ALA A 157 -7.41 19.18 -4.83
C ALA A 157 -8.02 17.77 -4.92
N HIS A 158 -7.54 16.93 -5.85
CA HIS A 158 -8.13 15.64 -6.18
C HIS A 158 -7.21 14.45 -5.87
N ILE A 159 -5.90 14.66 -5.81
CA ILE A 159 -4.89 13.61 -5.60
C ILE A 159 -4.24 13.77 -4.22
N ASP A 160 -4.17 12.68 -3.46
CA ASP A 160 -3.39 12.57 -2.23
C ASP A 160 -1.99 12.00 -2.51
N LEU A 161 -1.90 10.96 -3.34
CA LEU A 161 -0.65 10.25 -3.61
C LEU A 161 -0.70 9.56 -4.96
N VAL A 162 0.42 9.57 -5.69
CA VAL A 162 0.68 8.64 -6.79
C VAL A 162 1.73 7.64 -6.34
N ALA A 163 1.47 6.34 -6.49
CA ALA A 163 2.34 5.27 -6.06
C ALA A 163 2.41 4.13 -7.10
N PRO A 164 3.51 3.36 -7.16
CA PRO A 164 4.77 3.58 -6.46
C PRO A 164 5.59 4.73 -7.07
N THR A 165 6.10 5.64 -6.23
CA THR A 165 6.94 6.79 -6.65
C THR A 165 8.14 6.97 -5.71
N THR A 166 8.01 7.80 -4.68
CA THR A 166 9.09 8.20 -3.77
C THR A 166 9.22 7.29 -2.55
N PHE A 167 8.28 6.37 -2.35
CA PHE A 167 8.36 5.36 -1.30
C PHE A 167 9.10 4.11 -1.78
N PHE A 168 10.33 3.95 -1.32
CA PHE A 168 11.16 2.79 -1.64
C PHE A 168 10.77 1.56 -0.82
N GLY A 169 10.42 1.77 0.45
CA GLY A 169 9.99 0.72 1.39
C GLY A 169 11.05 -0.35 1.65
N ARG A 170 11.00 -0.99 2.82
CA ARG A 170 11.87 -2.13 3.17
C ARG A 170 11.00 -3.25 3.69
N THR A 171 11.16 -4.43 3.11
CA THR A 171 10.50 -5.66 3.55
C THR A 171 11.58 -6.51 4.18
N LYS A 172 11.65 -6.50 5.51
CA LYS A 172 12.58 -7.35 6.26
C LYS A 172 11.78 -8.36 7.05
N SER A 173 12.20 -9.61 7.01
CA SER A 173 11.75 -10.58 7.99
C SER A 173 12.21 -10.13 9.37
N HIS A 174 11.29 -10.10 10.34
CA HIS A 174 11.71 -10.08 11.73
C HIS A 174 12.36 -11.44 12.01
N ARG A 175 13.63 -11.43 12.42
CA ARG A 175 14.53 -12.58 12.61
C ARG A 175 13.78 -13.87 12.96
N MET A 176 13.74 -14.82 12.04
CA MET A 176 13.50 -16.22 12.36
C MET A 176 14.81 -16.81 12.92
N ILE A 177 14.69 -17.75 13.85
CA ILE A 177 15.81 -18.42 14.51
C ILE A 177 16.78 -18.96 13.44
N PRO A 178 18.12 -18.78 13.56
CA PRO A 178 19.08 -19.27 12.58
C PRO A 178 18.98 -20.80 12.37
N ASP A 179 19.16 -21.25 11.13
CA ASP A 179 19.06 -22.66 10.74
C ASP A 179 20.03 -23.57 11.52
N ASP A 180 21.17 -23.05 12.01
CA ASP A 180 22.13 -23.81 12.82
C ASP A 180 21.59 -24.24 14.20
N GLU A 181 20.47 -23.67 14.67
CA GLU A 181 19.80 -24.13 15.91
C GLU A 181 18.66 -25.13 15.65
N THR A 182 18.41 -25.53 14.39
CA THR A 182 17.33 -26.47 14.04
C THR A 182 17.62 -27.91 14.46
N SER A 183 18.89 -28.31 14.53
CA SER A 183 19.31 -29.63 15.02
C SER A 183 18.89 -29.87 16.49
N GLU A 184 18.79 -28.80 17.28
CA GLU A 184 18.27 -28.87 18.65
C GLU A 184 16.73 -28.79 18.74
N LEU A 185 16.03 -28.35 17.68
CA LEU A 185 14.56 -28.23 17.70
C LEU A 185 13.87 -29.60 17.62
N ASP A 186 14.39 -30.52 16.80
CA ASP A 186 13.87 -31.91 16.71
C ASP A 186 14.01 -32.67 18.04
N SER A 187 15.07 -32.38 18.79
CA SER A 187 15.32 -32.99 20.10
C SER A 187 14.60 -32.27 21.26
N ARG A 188 14.20 -31.01 21.09
CA ARG A 188 13.41 -30.23 22.06
C ARG A 188 11.90 -30.44 21.94
N GLN A 189 11.36 -30.66 20.74
CA GLN A 189 9.94 -30.96 20.54
C GLN A 189 9.52 -32.33 21.09
N ALA A 190 10.49 -33.23 21.34
CA ALA A 190 10.26 -34.57 21.84
C ALA A 190 10.30 -34.73 23.38
N ARG A 191 10.59 -33.67 24.16
CA ARG A 191 10.72 -33.76 25.62
C ARG A 191 9.59 -33.05 26.37
N ASN A 192 8.88 -33.84 27.18
CA ASN A 192 7.87 -33.45 28.17
C ASN A 192 8.10 -32.04 28.77
N THR A 193 7.12 -31.16 28.56
CA THR A 193 6.58 -30.17 29.53
C THR A 193 7.56 -29.54 30.53
N THR A 194 8.63 -28.82 30.14
CA THR A 194 9.30 -27.84 31.05
C THR A 194 10.32 -26.86 30.43
N THR A 195 10.23 -26.40 29.18
CA THR A 195 11.24 -25.41 28.71
C THR A 195 10.71 -24.31 27.78
N CYS A 196 9.75 -23.51 28.26
CA CYS A 196 9.39 -22.24 27.62
C CYS A 196 10.58 -21.26 27.51
N LEU A 197 11.66 -21.51 28.25
CA LEU A 197 12.95 -20.81 28.13
C LEU A 197 13.71 -21.15 26.84
N SER A 198 13.36 -22.25 26.19
CA SER A 198 14.16 -22.86 25.11
C SER A 198 13.41 -22.89 23.78
N VAL A 199 12.08 -23.07 23.81
CA VAL A 199 11.16 -23.00 22.67
C VAL A 199 9.82 -22.47 23.16
N ILE A 200 9.27 -21.45 22.50
CA ILE A 200 7.93 -20.93 22.80
C ILE A 200 6.89 -21.73 22.02
N THR A 201 6.02 -22.43 22.73
CA THR A 201 4.89 -23.20 22.20
C THR A 201 3.55 -22.55 22.59
N PRO A 202 2.41 -22.99 22.03
CA PRO A 202 1.08 -22.55 22.48
C PRO A 202 0.86 -22.68 24.00
N ASP A 203 1.27 -23.80 24.60
CA ASP A 203 1.16 -24.02 26.06
C ASP A 203 1.95 -22.97 26.86
N CYS A 204 3.14 -22.58 26.36
CA CYS A 204 3.93 -21.51 26.98
C CYS A 204 3.22 -20.15 26.93
N LEU A 205 2.50 -19.86 25.84
CA LEU A 205 1.70 -18.65 25.73
C LEU A 205 0.47 -18.73 26.65
N GLU A 206 -0.14 -19.91 26.79
CA GLU A 206 -1.25 -20.13 27.74
C GLU A 206 -0.83 -19.83 29.18
N GLU A 207 0.32 -20.37 29.60
CA GLU A 207 0.89 -20.13 30.92
C GLU A 207 1.26 -18.65 31.12
N ALA A 208 1.97 -18.04 30.16
CA ALA A 208 2.48 -16.68 30.28
C ALA A 208 1.37 -15.61 30.28
N TYR A 209 0.34 -15.79 29.45
CA TYR A 209 -0.79 -14.84 29.33
C TYR A 209 -1.98 -15.23 30.20
N ASN A 210 -1.93 -16.37 30.89
CA ASN A 210 -2.95 -16.87 31.79
C ASN A 210 -4.37 -16.87 31.17
N TYR A 211 -4.47 -17.23 29.88
CA TYR A 211 -5.78 -17.39 29.22
C TYR A 211 -6.40 -18.77 29.47
N GLY A 212 -5.63 -19.71 30.03
CA GLY A 212 -6.08 -20.98 30.58
C GLY A 212 -7.00 -21.79 29.65
N SER A 213 -8.08 -22.33 30.20
CA SER A 213 -9.05 -23.17 29.50
C SER A 213 -10.02 -22.42 28.58
N TYR A 214 -9.70 -21.19 28.17
CA TYR A 214 -10.52 -20.43 27.23
C TYR A 214 -10.75 -21.23 25.95
N LYS A 215 -12.02 -21.47 25.64
CA LYS A 215 -12.45 -22.11 24.39
C LYS A 215 -13.10 -21.05 23.53
N ALA A 216 -12.50 -20.77 22.37
CA ALA A 216 -13.10 -19.89 21.40
C ALA A 216 -14.44 -20.47 20.94
N ASP A 217 -15.51 -19.69 21.06
CA ASP A 217 -16.81 -20.02 20.51
C ASP A 217 -16.83 -19.68 19.00
N PRO A 218 -16.97 -20.67 18.09
CA PRO A 218 -17.08 -20.38 16.66
C PRO A 218 -18.30 -19.54 16.30
N ALA A 219 -19.36 -19.55 17.13
CA ALA A 219 -20.56 -18.77 16.91
C ALA A 219 -20.40 -17.29 17.28
N ALA A 220 -19.33 -16.91 18.00
CA ALA A 220 -19.05 -15.51 18.35
C ALA A 220 -18.75 -14.62 17.13
N GLY A 221 -18.43 -15.21 15.98
CA GLY A 221 -18.28 -14.49 14.70
C GLY A 221 -16.98 -13.68 14.55
N SER A 222 -16.09 -13.68 15.56
CA SER A 222 -14.79 -13.01 15.50
C SER A 222 -13.92 -13.56 14.37
N ARG A 223 -13.29 -12.65 13.62
CA ARG A 223 -12.36 -12.98 12.52
C ARG A 223 -11.02 -12.30 12.74
N VAL A 224 -9.95 -12.97 12.36
CA VAL A 224 -8.57 -12.45 12.41
C VAL A 224 -7.97 -12.60 11.01
N ALA A 225 -7.24 -11.59 10.57
CA ALA A 225 -6.52 -11.60 9.31
C ALA A 225 -5.02 -11.40 9.57
N PHE A 226 -4.18 -12.10 8.82
CA PHE A 226 -2.73 -11.96 8.84
C PHE A 226 -2.28 -11.46 7.46
N ALA A 227 -1.46 -10.42 7.43
CA ALA A 227 -0.89 -9.88 6.20
C ALA A 227 0.63 -10.05 6.22
N SER A 228 1.19 -10.56 5.13
CA SER A 228 2.64 -10.66 4.92
C SER A 228 3.04 -9.90 3.66
N PHE A 229 4.20 -9.25 3.71
CA PHE A 229 4.78 -8.47 2.61
C PHE A 229 6.16 -9.01 2.19
N LEU A 230 6.52 -10.23 2.60
CA LEU A 230 7.85 -10.84 2.37
C LEU A 230 7.92 -11.70 1.09
N ASN A 231 6.95 -11.56 0.18
CA ASN A 231 6.79 -12.43 -0.98
C ASN A 231 6.72 -13.93 -0.59
N GLN A 232 6.02 -14.21 0.51
CA GLN A 232 5.77 -15.54 1.06
C GLN A 232 4.26 -15.77 1.13
N SER A 233 3.83 -17.00 0.91
CA SER A 233 2.41 -17.39 0.97
C SER A 233 2.16 -18.33 2.14
N ALA A 234 1.02 -18.17 2.80
CA ALA A 234 0.57 -19.14 3.80
C ALA A 234 0.15 -20.44 3.12
N ARG A 235 0.47 -21.58 3.75
CA ARG A 235 0.09 -22.92 3.26
C ARG A 235 -0.84 -23.60 4.26
N GLN A 236 -1.98 -24.10 3.77
CA GLN A 236 -2.96 -24.79 4.63
C GLN A 236 -2.41 -26.09 5.21
N GLU A 237 -1.51 -26.77 4.49
CA GLU A 237 -0.80 -27.96 4.95
C GLU A 237 0.04 -27.66 6.20
N ASP A 238 0.84 -26.59 6.15
CA ASP A 238 1.71 -26.18 7.26
C ASP A 238 0.88 -25.77 8.49
N LEU A 239 -0.25 -25.06 8.29
CA LEU A 239 -1.20 -24.77 9.38
C LEU A 239 -1.79 -26.05 9.96
N THR A 240 -2.21 -26.99 9.12
CA THR A 240 -2.80 -28.26 9.56
C THR A 240 -1.80 -29.08 10.37
N GLN A 241 -0.55 -29.14 9.91
CA GLN A 241 0.54 -29.79 10.62
C GLN A 241 0.76 -29.13 11.99
N TYR A 242 0.87 -27.79 12.04
CA TYR A 242 1.05 -27.05 13.29
C TYR A 242 -0.08 -27.33 14.30
N LEU A 243 -1.34 -27.26 13.86
CA LEU A 243 -2.49 -27.52 14.72
C LEU A 243 -2.50 -28.96 15.24
N ASN A 244 -2.15 -29.94 14.41
CA ASN A 244 -2.05 -31.34 14.83
C ASN A 244 -0.91 -31.55 15.85
N THR A 245 0.27 -31.00 15.59
CA THR A 245 1.44 -31.11 16.49
C THR A 245 1.13 -30.59 17.89
N PHE A 246 0.44 -29.44 17.97
CA PHE A 246 0.08 -28.81 19.25
C PHE A 246 -1.33 -29.16 19.73
N LYS A 247 -2.01 -30.15 19.11
CA LYS A 247 -3.35 -30.62 19.48
C LYS A 247 -4.39 -29.48 19.58
N LEU A 248 -4.28 -28.49 18.70
CA LEU A 248 -5.17 -27.34 18.62
C LEU A 248 -6.39 -27.65 17.73
N PRO A 249 -7.52 -26.93 17.91
CA PRO A 249 -8.69 -27.12 17.06
C PRO A 249 -8.38 -26.89 15.57
N PRO A 250 -8.93 -27.72 14.67
CA PRO A 250 -8.71 -27.57 13.24
C PRO A 250 -9.24 -26.22 12.75
N ARG A 251 -8.48 -25.55 11.88
CA ARG A 251 -8.81 -24.25 11.30
C ARG A 251 -8.37 -24.18 9.85
N ASN A 252 -9.15 -23.46 9.05
CA ASN A 252 -8.82 -23.11 7.68
C ASN A 252 -8.72 -21.60 7.56
N PHE A 253 -7.83 -21.12 6.70
CA PHE A 253 -7.81 -19.73 6.28
C PHE A 253 -8.36 -19.60 4.85
N THR A 254 -8.81 -18.40 4.52
CA THR A 254 -9.19 -18.02 3.16
C THR A 254 -8.19 -16.99 2.65
N THR A 255 -7.68 -17.18 1.44
CA THR A 255 -6.94 -16.14 0.74
C THR A 255 -7.94 -15.25 -0.01
N PRO A 256 -7.74 -13.92 -0.03
CA PRO A 256 -8.50 -13.00 -0.87
C PRO A 256 -8.41 -13.35 -2.36
#